data_AF-A0A959GLV7-F1
#
_entry.id   AF-A0A959GLV7-F1
#
_cell.length_a   1.000
_cell.length_b   1.000
_cell.length_c   1.000
_cell.angle_alpha   90.00
_cell.angle_beta   90.00
_cell.angle_gamma   90.00
#
_symmetry.space_group_name_H-M   'P 1'
#
loop_
_entity.id
_entity.type
_entity.pdbx_description
1 polymer ?
#
loop_
_entity_poly.entity_id
_entity_poly.type
_entity_poly.pdbx_seq_one_letter_code
_entity_poly.pdbx_strand_id
1 'polypeptide(L)' 'IGAFTFSFAFGLMYLLKKTIGIRVSEEEEERGLDVAEHDMRAYGETISEPAGYELSVK' A
#
# COMPACT_ATOMS: atom_id res chain seq x y z
N ILE A 1 -13.24 14.70 23.97
CA ILE A 1 -13.52 14.14 22.62
C ILE A 1 -12.28 13.40 22.10
N GLY A 2 -11.11 14.05 21.95
CA GLY A 2 -9.91 13.40 21.39
C GLY A 2 -9.48 12.08 22.04
N ALA A 3 -9.50 11.97 23.38
CA ALA A 3 -9.15 10.73 24.07
C ALA A 3 -10.07 9.56 23.69
N PHE A 4 -11.38 9.78 23.66
CA PHE A 4 -12.35 8.77 23.25
C PHE A 4 -12.14 8.37 21.79
N THR A 5 -12.01 9.34 20.89
CA THR A 5 -11.85 9.08 19.45
C THR A 5 -10.58 8.28 19.17
N PHE A 6 -9.46 8.64 19.80
CA PHE A 6 -8.19 7.93 19.65
C PHE A 6 -8.28 6.50 20.18
N SER A 7 -8.78 6.31 21.41
CA SER A 7 -8.90 4.98 22.00
C SER A 7 -9.84 4.08 21.21
N PHE A 8 -10.96 4.61 20.73
CA PHE A 8 -11.90 3.86 19.92
C PHE A 8 -11.31 3.47 18.56
N ALA A 9 -10.71 4.44 17.84
CA ALA A 9 -10.07 4.17 16.56
C ALA A 9 -8.92 3.16 16.69
N PHE A 10 -8.04 3.35 17.69
CA PHE A 10 -6.95 2.41 17.95
C PHE A 10 -7.46 1.00 18.28
N GLY A 11 -8.48 0.89 19.14
CA GLY A 11 -9.08 -0.40 19.49
C GLY A 11 -9.71 -1.10 18.29
N LEU A 12 -10.47 -0.36 17.47
CA LEU A 12 -11.10 -0.90 16.26
C LEU A 12 -10.04 -1.37 15.25
N MET A 13 -9.03 -0.55 14.96
CA MET A 13 -7.96 -0.89 14.03
C MET A 13 -7.13 -2.09 14.53
N TYR A 14 -6.88 -2.18 15.84
CA TYR A 14 -6.19 -3.32 16.43
C TYR A 14 -6.99 -4.62 16.29
N LEU A 15 -8.31 -4.57 16.53
CA LEU A 15 -9.19 -5.74 16.36
C LEU A 15 -9.21 -6.22 14.91
N LEU A 16 -9.34 -5.31 13.94
CA LEU A 16 -9.31 -5.66 12.51
C LEU A 16 -7.96 -6.28 12.10
N LYS A 17 -6.85 -5.72 12.61
CA LYS A 17 -5.50 -6.30 12.39
C LYS A 17 -5.39 -7.74 12.92
N LYS A 18 -6.02 -8.06 14.04
CA LYS A 18 -5.89 -9.38 14.69
C LYS A 18 -6.86 -10.43 14.18
N THR A 19 -8.00 -10.02 13.62
CA THR A 19 -9.07 -10.94 13.20
C THR A 19 -8.91 -11.33 11.74
N ILE A 20 -8.95 -10.35 10.84
CA ILE A 20 -8.89 -10.56 9.39
C ILE A 20 -7.54 -10.17 8.79
N GLY A 21 -6.82 -9.24 9.43
CA GLY A 21 -5.69 -8.57 8.81
C GLY A 21 -6.18 -7.57 7.76
N ILE A 22 -5.62 -6.36 7.78
CA ILE A 22 -6.04 -5.25 6.90
C ILE A 22 -4.90 -4.71 6.03
N ARG A 23 -3.70 -5.22 6.22
CA ARG A 23 -2.51 -4.86 5.44
C ARG A 23 -2.04 -6.11 4.70
N VAL A 24 -1.57 -5.88 3.48
CA VAL A 24 -0.92 -6.89 2.64
C VAL A 24 0.49 -7.20 3.14
N SER A 25 1.19 -8.11 2.48
CA SER A 25 2.61 -8.35 2.76
C SER A 25 3.46 -7.12 2.41
N GLU A 26 4.64 -6.99 3.03
CA GLU A 26 5.56 -5.87 2.79
C GLU A 26 5.98 -5.80 1.31
N GLU A 27 6.23 -6.95 0.69
CA GLU A 27 6.55 -7.06 -0.74
C GLU A 27 5.41 -6.55 -1.63
N GLU A 28 4.17 -6.92 -1.35
CA GLU A 28 3.00 -6.44 -2.11
C GLU A 28 2.74 -4.96 -1.87
N GLU A 29 3.00 -4.46 -0.66
CA GLU A 29 2.88 -3.04 -0.33
C GLU A 29 3.89 -2.19 -1.11
N GLU A 30 5.13 -2.67 -1.25
CA GLU A 30 6.17 -2.03 -2.06
C GLU A 30 5.88 -2.10 -3.57
N ARG A 31 5.40 -3.25 -4.06
CA ARG A 31 5.08 -3.46 -5.49
C ARG A 31 3.86 -2.66 -5.93
N GLY A 32 2.91 -2.43 -5.03
CA GLY A 32 1.66 -1.72 -5.28
C GLY A 32 0.48 -2.66 -5.56
N LEU A 33 -0.69 -2.32 -5.00
CA LEU A 33 -1.89 -3.15 -5.02
C LEU A 33 -2.47 -3.35 -6.43
N ASP A 34 -2.40 -2.34 -7.30
CA ASP A 34 -2.89 -2.48 -8.68
C ASP A 34 -2.09 -3.54 -9.45
N VAL A 35 -0.77 -3.59 -9.24
CA VAL A 35 0.11 -4.57 -9.88
C VAL A 35 -0.05 -5.94 -9.21
N ALA A 36 -0.40 -5.98 -7.93
CA ALA A 36 -0.56 -7.22 -7.19
C ALA A 36 -1.90 -7.94 -7.41
N GLU A 37 -2.99 -7.19 -7.56
CA GLU A 37 -4.34 -7.74 -7.64
C GLU A 37 -4.98 -7.57 -9.03
N HIS A 38 -4.56 -6.55 -9.79
CA HIS A 38 -5.19 -6.17 -11.06
C HIS A 38 -4.25 -6.31 -12.27
N ASP A 39 -3.01 -6.79 -12.07
CA ASP A 39 -1.96 -6.92 -13.08
C ASP A 39 -1.79 -5.65 -13.95
N MET A 40 -2.02 -4.49 -13.34
CA MET A 40 -2.11 -3.20 -14.03
C MET A 40 -1.40 -2.12 -13.23
N ARG A 41 -0.88 -1.10 -13.91
CA ARG A 41 -0.45 0.14 -13.25
C ARG A 41 -1.59 1.16 -13.31
N ALA A 42 -1.85 1.86 -12.19
CA ALA A 42 -2.90 2.89 -12.12
C ALA A 42 -2.79 4.00 -13.19
N TYR A 43 -1.57 4.31 -13.63
CA TYR A 43 -1.30 5.29 -14.66
C TYR A 43 -0.62 4.62 -15.85
N GLY A 44 -1.21 4.75 -17.04
CA GLY A 44 -0.61 4.33 -18.29
C GLY A 44 0.60 5.20 -18.62
N GLU A 45 1.70 4.56 -19.05
CA GLU A 45 2.92 5.23 -19.49
C GLU A 45 2.58 6.23 -20.60
N THR A 46 2.52 7.51 -20.25
CA THR A 46 2.50 8.57 -21.27
C THR A 46 3.93 8.71 -21.76
N ILE A 47 4.28 7.88 -22.75
CA ILE A 47 5.38 8.03 -23.71
C ILE A 47 6.77 8.24 -23.06
N SER A 48 7.37 7.18 -22.52
CA SER A 48 8.81 6.88 -22.66
C SER A 48 9.20 5.72 -21.75
N GLU A 49 9.11 4.49 -22.26
CA GLU A 49 10.03 3.43 -21.84
C GLU A 49 11.18 3.39 -22.84
N PRO A 50 12.42 3.24 -22.36
CA PRO A 50 12.86 1.90 -22.00
C PRO A 50 13.47 1.80 -20.59
N ALA A 51 13.13 0.71 -19.91
CA ALA A 51 13.96 -0.07 -18.98
C ALA A 51 15.03 0.67 -18.15
N GLY A 52 14.78 0.84 -16.85
CA GLY A 52 15.83 1.13 -15.85
C GLY A 52 15.22 1.76 -14.59
N TYR A 53 15.14 1.14 -13.43
CA TYR A 53 16.29 0.81 -12.55
C TYR A 53 17.58 1.63 -12.77
N GLU A 54 17.48 2.88 -13.22
CA GLU A 54 18.64 3.75 -13.45
C GLU A 54 18.41 5.21 -12.99
N LEU A 55 17.64 5.41 -11.91
CA LEU A 55 17.51 6.72 -11.27
C LEU A 55 17.94 6.76 -9.79
N SER A 56 18.58 5.69 -9.30
CA SER A 56 19.24 5.67 -7.98
C SER A 56 20.75 5.39 -8.06
N VAL A 57 21.37 5.60 -9.22
CA VAL A 57 22.84 5.66 -9.35
C VAL A 57 23.22 6.92 -10.12
N LYS A 58 23.01 8.09 -9.52
CA LYS A 58 23.90 9.26 -9.64
C LYS A 58 23.88 10.03 -8.33
#